data_AF-A0A958Y3J9-F1
#
_entry.id   AF-A0A958Y3J9-F1
#
_cell.length_a   1.000
_cell.length_b   1.000
_cell.length_c   1.000
_cell.angle_alpha   90.00
_cell.angle_beta   90.00
_cell.angle_gamma   90.00
#
_symmetry.space_group_name_H-M   'P 1'
#
loop_
_entity.id
_entity.type
_entity.pdbx_description
1 polymer ?
#
loop_
_entity_poly.entity_id
_entity_poly.type
_entity_poly.pdbx_seq_one_letter_code
_entity_poly.pdbx_strand_id
1 'polypeptide(L)'
;NRKSFRAYAQQKFNTMKKIVLLGRLGINIPNFQTGITTKGIELFSGTNLEEVDTVFEQNNYKIDMVIMGAGISLENRLQIIEYIFTVSKGTTVHMKDWNSGPQGMLPFVNNVLSGLINES
;
A
#
# COMPACT_ATOMS: atom_id res chain seq x y z
N ASN A 1 30.77 8.70 16.09
CA ASN A 1 30.32 8.65 17.51
C ASN A 1 29.22 7.58 17.62
N ARG A 2 29.24 6.67 18.61
CA ARG A 2 28.18 5.65 18.79
C ARG A 2 26.76 6.25 18.89
N LYS A 3 26.60 7.49 19.37
CA LYS A 3 25.31 8.22 19.36
C LYS A 3 24.85 8.59 17.94
N SER A 4 25.75 9.01 17.05
CA SER A 4 25.39 9.37 15.67
C SER A 4 25.06 8.13 14.82
N PHE A 5 25.72 7.00 15.08
CA PHE A 5 25.40 5.73 14.43
C PHE A 5 24.05 5.16 14.90
N ARG A 6 23.73 5.24 16.21
CA ARG A 6 22.41 4.86 16.73
C ARG A 6 21.31 5.77 16.22
N ALA A 7 21.53 7.09 16.14
CA ALA A 7 20.55 8.02 15.56
C ALA A 7 20.31 7.76 14.08
N TYR A 8 21.37 7.47 13.31
CA TYR A 8 21.28 7.10 11.89
C TYR A 8 20.56 5.76 11.67
N ALA A 9 20.89 4.74 12.47
CA ALA A 9 20.18 3.46 12.45
C ALA A 9 18.72 3.63 12.86
N GLN A 10 18.43 4.36 13.94
CA GLN A 10 17.07 4.65 14.40
C GLN A 10 16.26 5.43 13.37
N GLN A 11 16.88 6.38 12.65
CA GLN A 11 16.23 7.14 11.58
C GLN A 11 15.95 6.29 10.34
N LYS A 12 16.87 5.35 10.00
CA LYS A 12 16.68 4.37 8.93
C LYS A 12 15.59 3.32 9.26
N PHE A 13 15.31 3.10 10.55
CA PHE A 13 14.31 2.16 11.06
C PHE A 13 12.96 2.78 11.45
N ASN A 14 12.71 4.08 11.18
CA ASN A 14 11.52 4.77 11.74
C ASN A 14 10.67 5.59 10.75
N THR A 15 10.79 5.36 9.45
CA THR A 15 9.80 5.87 8.50
C THR A 15 8.75 4.79 8.28
N MET A 16 7.51 5.05 8.72
CA MET A 16 6.39 4.16 8.43
C MET A 16 6.23 4.02 6.91
N LYS A 17 6.05 2.78 6.44
CA LYS A 17 5.80 2.49 5.03
C LYS A 17 4.38 2.88 4.66
N LYS A 18 4.23 3.75 3.66
CA LYS A 18 2.95 4.29 3.22
C LYS A 18 2.36 3.39 2.14
N ILE A 19 1.21 2.79 2.44
CA ILE A 19 0.57 1.80 1.58
C ILE A 19 -0.86 2.24 1.27
N VAL A 20 -1.24 2.19 0.00
CA VAL A 20 -2.62 2.42 -0.45
C VAL A 20 -3.29 1.09 -0.76
N LEU A 21 -4.44 0.83 -0.15
CA LEU A 21 -5.25 -0.35 -0.42
C LEU A 21 -6.45 0.04 -1.29
N LEU A 22 -6.58 -0.61 -2.45
CA LEU A 22 -7.64 -0.31 -3.40
C LEU A 22 -8.66 -1.44 -3.49
N GLY A 23 -9.95 -1.10 -3.36
CA GLY A 23 -11.04 -2.05 -3.43
C GLY A 23 -12.41 -1.40 -3.62
N ARG A 24 -13.39 -2.18 -4.10
CA ARG A 24 -14.69 -1.68 -4.57
C ARG A 24 -15.53 -0.91 -3.55
N LEU A 25 -15.48 -1.27 -2.26
CA LEU A 25 -16.42 -0.75 -1.26
C LEU A 25 -15.86 0.40 -0.42
N GLY A 26 -14.66 0.88 -0.75
CA GLY A 26 -13.85 1.61 0.22
C GLY A 26 -13.46 0.63 1.31
N ILE A 27 -12.16 0.36 1.46
CA ILE A 27 -11.73 -0.42 2.62
C ILE A 27 -11.98 0.50 3.81
N ASN A 28 -13.03 0.23 4.59
CA ASN A 28 -13.48 1.11 5.66
C ASN A 28 -12.43 1.06 6.78
N ILE A 29 -11.45 1.96 6.75
CA ILE A 29 -10.37 2.03 7.74
C ILE A 29 -10.83 2.96 8.87
N PRO A 30 -11.30 2.38 9.98
CA PRO A 30 -10.64 2.71 11.24
C PRO A 30 -9.77 1.56 11.70
N ASN A 31 -9.99 0.38 11.12
CA ASN A 31 -9.11 -0.76 11.17
C ASN A 31 -9.65 -1.80 10.19
N PHE A 32 -8.75 -2.32 9.37
CA PHE A 32 -8.74 -3.72 9.00
C PHE A 32 -8.47 -4.57 10.28
N GLN A 33 -9.38 -4.46 11.26
CA GLN A 33 -9.40 -4.95 12.65
C GLN A 33 -9.64 -6.46 12.54
N THR A 34 -8.67 -7.35 12.40
CA THR A 34 -7.53 -7.63 13.29
C THR A 34 -6.38 -8.34 12.54
N GLY A 35 -6.43 -8.35 11.20
CA GLY A 35 -5.71 -9.36 10.42
C GLY A 35 -4.35 -8.95 9.85
N ILE A 36 -4.10 -7.65 9.64
CA ILE A 36 -2.78 -7.22 9.14
C ILE A 36 -1.78 -7.25 10.29
N THR A 37 -0.78 -8.12 10.16
CA THR A 37 0.19 -8.39 11.24
C THR A 37 1.44 -7.53 11.14
N THR A 38 1.65 -6.87 10.00
CA THR A 38 2.86 -6.08 9.73
C THR A 38 2.79 -4.73 10.44
N LYS A 39 3.86 -4.40 11.18
CA LYS A 39 3.99 -3.13 11.92
C LYS A 39 4.78 -2.10 11.10
N GLY A 40 4.76 -0.84 11.54
CA GLY A 40 5.52 0.23 10.90
C GLY A 40 4.96 0.61 9.53
N ILE A 41 3.63 0.52 9.38
CA ILE A 41 2.92 0.88 8.16
C ILE A 41 1.90 1.99 8.43
N GLU A 42 1.71 2.84 7.45
CA GLU A 42 0.63 3.81 7.36
C GLU A 42 -0.29 3.37 6.21
N LEU A 43 -1.58 3.18 6.50
CA LEU A 43 -2.54 2.65 5.53
C LEU A 43 -3.48 3.76 5.06
N PHE A 44 -3.62 3.85 3.74
CA PHE A 44 -4.62 4.65 3.05
C PHE A 44 -5.55 3.71 2.28
N SER A 45 -6.74 4.18 1.96
CA SER A 45 -7.72 3.43 1.15
C SER A 45 -8.21 4.26 -0.02
N GLY A 46 -8.54 3.58 -1.11
CA GLY A 46 -9.24 4.20 -2.24
C GLY A 46 -10.08 3.20 -3.03
N THR A 47 -10.93 3.71 -3.91
CA THR A 47 -11.86 2.94 -4.74
C THR A 47 -11.75 3.23 -6.23
N ASN A 48 -11.14 4.38 -6.58
CA ASN A 48 -11.05 4.91 -7.93
C ASN A 48 -9.76 5.74 -8.11
N LEU A 49 -9.52 6.25 -9.32
CA LEU A 49 -8.32 7.01 -9.66
C LEU A 49 -8.24 8.37 -8.93
N GLU A 50 -9.36 9.06 -8.77
CA GLU A 50 -9.40 10.39 -8.11
C GLU A 50 -8.97 10.29 -6.64
N GLU A 51 -9.44 9.26 -5.94
CA GLU A 51 -9.02 8.97 -4.56
C GLU A 51 -7.54 8.58 -4.49
N VAL A 52 -7.04 7.82 -5.48
CA VAL A 52 -5.60 7.50 -5.57
C VAL A 52 -4.78 8.77 -5.75
N ASP A 53 -5.17 9.64 -6.67
CA ASP A 53 -4.47 10.90 -6.95
C ASP A 53 -4.44 11.79 -5.70
N THR A 54 -5.60 11.96 -5.05
CA THR A 54 -5.72 12.69 -3.78
C THR A 54 -4.77 12.15 -2.71
N VAL A 55 -4.70 10.82 -2.54
CA VAL A 55 -3.79 10.20 -1.56
C VAL A 55 -2.33 10.44 -1.91
N PHE A 56 -1.96 10.39 -3.21
CA PHE A 56 -0.60 10.67 -3.65
C PHE A 56 -0.23 12.14 -3.40
N GLU A 57 -1.10 13.08 -3.76
CA GLU A 57 -0.92 14.51 -3.52
C GLU A 57 -0.72 14.82 -2.03
N GLN A 58 -1.63 14.33 -1.17
CA GLN A 58 -1.55 14.52 0.28
C GLN A 58 -0.28 13.94 0.90
N ASN A 59 0.35 12.97 0.23
CA ASN A 59 1.57 12.32 0.67
C ASN A 59 2.82 12.77 -0.09
N ASN A 60 2.77 13.90 -0.81
CA ASN A 60 3.87 14.43 -1.63
C ASN A 60 4.44 13.38 -2.61
N TYR A 61 3.58 12.53 -3.17
CA TYR A 61 3.90 11.42 -4.06
C TYR A 61 4.89 10.40 -3.45
N LYS A 62 4.99 10.33 -2.11
CA LYS A 62 5.84 9.37 -1.38
C LYS A 62 5.03 8.19 -0.87
N ILE A 63 4.43 7.42 -1.78
CA ILE A 63 3.77 6.15 -1.48
C ILE A 63 4.73 5.01 -1.79
N ASP A 64 4.95 4.10 -0.84
CA ASP A 64 5.83 2.95 -1.04
C ASP A 64 5.16 1.85 -1.88
N MET A 65 3.85 1.65 -1.66
CA MET A 65 3.13 0.51 -2.22
C MET A 65 1.65 0.80 -2.46
N VAL A 66 1.13 0.24 -3.54
CA VAL A 66 -0.31 0.14 -3.79
C VAL A 66 -0.68 -1.33 -3.90
N ILE A 67 -1.67 -1.79 -3.12
CA ILE A 67 -2.20 -3.15 -3.20
C ILE A 67 -3.65 -3.06 -3.65
N MET A 68 -3.94 -3.69 -4.79
CA MET A 68 -5.19 -3.50 -5.50
C MET A 68 -5.97 -4.81 -5.61
N GLY A 69 -7.18 -4.82 -5.05
CA GLY A 69 -8.13 -5.91 -5.17
C GLY A 69 -8.75 -5.99 -6.57
N ALA A 70 -9.26 -7.18 -6.91
CA ALA A 70 -9.88 -7.42 -8.20
C ALA A 70 -11.31 -6.87 -8.33
N GLY A 71 -11.91 -6.31 -7.27
CA GLY A 71 -13.27 -5.77 -7.30
C GLY A 71 -13.44 -4.47 -8.11
N ILE A 72 -12.33 -3.88 -8.58
CA ILE A 72 -12.30 -2.75 -9.51
C ILE A 72 -12.20 -3.31 -10.94
N SER A 73 -12.90 -2.70 -11.91
CA SER A 73 -12.85 -3.15 -13.31
C SER A 73 -11.42 -3.15 -13.85
N LEU A 74 -11.06 -4.09 -14.73
CA LEU A 74 -9.70 -4.17 -15.27
C LEU A 74 -9.26 -2.85 -15.93
N GLU A 75 -10.15 -2.19 -16.66
CA GLU A 75 -9.90 -0.87 -17.26
C GLU A 75 -9.47 0.17 -16.21
N ASN A 76 -10.24 0.32 -15.13
CA ASN A 76 -9.90 1.25 -14.06
C ASN A 76 -8.60 0.86 -13.35
N ARG A 77 -8.33 -0.46 -13.19
CA ARG A 77 -7.07 -0.95 -12.62
C ARG A 77 -5.88 -0.53 -13.47
N LEU A 78 -5.99 -0.65 -14.80
CA LEU A 78 -4.94 -0.25 -15.74
C LEU A 78 -4.70 1.26 -15.73
N GLN A 79 -5.77 2.06 -15.74
CA GLN A 79 -5.65 3.53 -15.63
C GLN A 79 -4.94 3.95 -14.33
N ILE A 80 -5.27 3.31 -13.21
CA ILE A 80 -4.60 3.57 -11.92
C ILE A 80 -3.11 3.19 -11.99
N ILE A 81 -2.77 2.05 -12.60
CA ILE A 81 -1.38 1.61 -12.74
C ILE A 81 -0.57 2.58 -13.61
N GLU A 82 -1.15 2.99 -14.75
CA GLU A 82 -0.53 3.96 -15.65
C GLU A 82 -0.27 5.29 -14.94
N TYR A 83 -1.27 5.79 -14.20
CA TYR A 83 -1.11 6.98 -13.36
C TYR A 83 0.03 6.81 -12.34
N ILE A 84 0.02 5.73 -11.54
CA ILE A 84 1.01 5.51 -10.48
C ILE A 84 2.44 5.52 -11.05
N PHE A 85 2.68 4.81 -12.15
CA PHE A 85 4.00 4.76 -12.76
C PHE A 85 4.38 6.04 -13.52
N THR A 86 3.41 6.88 -13.88
CA THR A 86 3.67 8.21 -14.41
C THR A 86 4.14 9.17 -13.32
N VAL A 87 3.53 9.13 -12.13
CA VAL A 87 3.82 10.10 -11.06
C VAL A 87 4.90 9.62 -10.07
N SER A 88 5.18 8.32 -9.99
CA SER A 88 6.13 7.74 -9.04
C SER A 88 7.02 6.67 -9.67
N LYS A 89 8.33 6.86 -9.48
CA LYS A 89 9.37 5.87 -9.86
C LYS A 89 9.64 4.83 -8.78
N GLY A 90 9.18 5.07 -7.56
CA GLY A 90 9.51 4.24 -6.39
C GLY A 90 8.35 3.39 -5.88
N THR A 91 7.11 3.70 -6.27
CA THR A 91 5.93 2.97 -5.81
C THR A 91 5.83 1.62 -6.49
N THR A 92 5.64 0.55 -5.70
CA THR A 92 5.32 -0.78 -6.24
C THR A 92 3.82 -1.01 -6.27
N VAL A 93 3.33 -1.73 -7.28
CA VAL A 93 1.89 -2.05 -7.41
C VAL A 93 1.71 -3.57 -7.38
N HIS A 94 0.82 -4.04 -6.50
CA HIS A 94 0.52 -5.46 -6.32
C HIS A 94 -0.95 -5.72 -6.58
N MET A 95 -1.24 -6.67 -7.46
CA MET A 95 -2.59 -6.90 -7.97
C MET A 95 -3.09 -8.26 -7.53
N LYS A 96 -4.21 -8.29 -6.80
CA LYS A 96 -4.89 -9.53 -6.46
C LYS A 96 -5.60 -10.10 -7.69
N ASP A 97 -5.65 -11.42 -7.78
CA ASP A 97 -6.46 -12.15 -8.75
C ASP A 97 -7.97 -12.05 -8.43
N TRP A 98 -8.79 -12.37 -9.43
CA TRP A 98 -10.25 -12.39 -9.30
C TRP A 98 -10.75 -13.66 -8.59
N ASN A 99 -10.15 -14.81 -8.88
CA ASN A 99 -10.62 -16.13 -8.43
C ASN A 99 -10.58 -16.31 -6.91
N SER A 100 -9.63 -15.66 -6.22
CA SER A 100 -9.55 -15.68 -4.76
C SER A 100 -10.70 -14.93 -4.06
N GLY A 101 -11.53 -14.21 -4.81
CA GLY A 101 -12.73 -13.54 -4.30
C GLY A 101 -12.43 -12.43 -3.27
N PRO A 102 -13.45 -11.87 -2.61
CA PRO A 102 -13.26 -10.88 -1.56
C PRO A 102 -12.47 -11.42 -0.35
N GLN A 103 -12.68 -12.69 0.02
CA GLN A 103 -12.02 -13.36 1.14
C GLN A 103 -10.50 -13.48 0.96
N GLY A 104 -10.01 -13.48 -0.28
CA GLY A 104 -8.58 -13.52 -0.59
C GLY A 104 -7.83 -12.21 -0.32
N MET A 105 -8.51 -11.09 -0.04
CA MET A 105 -7.85 -9.79 0.10
C MET A 105 -6.90 -9.72 1.30
N LEU A 106 -7.36 -10.12 2.49
CA LEU A 106 -6.53 -10.09 3.70
C LEU A 106 -5.30 -11.02 3.59
N PRO A 107 -5.42 -12.29 3.19
CA PRO A 107 -4.26 -13.16 2.95
C PRO A 107 -3.28 -12.56 1.93
N PHE A 108 -3.79 -11.98 0.84
CA PHE A 108 -2.96 -11.37 -0.19
C PHE A 108 -2.16 -10.18 0.36
N VAL A 109 -2.82 -9.26 1.06
CA VAL A 109 -2.15 -8.11 1.70
C VAL A 109 -1.06 -8.59 2.66
N ASN A 110 -1.36 -9.55 3.54
CA ASN A 110 -0.37 -10.06 4.49
C ASN A 110 0.83 -10.72 3.81
N ASN A 111 0.61 -11.48 2.74
CA ASN A 111 1.70 -12.13 2.01
C ASN A 111 2.60 -11.10 1.30
N VAL A 112 2.01 -10.07 0.69
CA VAL A 112 2.76 -8.97 0.08
C VAL A 112 3.56 -8.20 1.13
N LEU A 113 2.94 -7.82 2.24
CA LEU A 113 3.61 -7.05 3.28
C LEU A 113 4.70 -7.85 4.00
N SER A 114 4.44 -9.13 4.30
CA SER A 114 5.46 -9.98 4.94
C SER A 114 6.67 -10.20 4.04
N GLY A 115 6.48 -10.47 2.75
CA GLY A 115 7.60 -10.66 1.81
C GLY A 115 8.42 -9.40 1.55
N LEU A 116 7.84 -8.20 1.69
CA LEU A 116 8.52 -6.94 1.32
C LEU A 116 9.00 -6.11 2.50
N ILE A 117 8.42 -6.29 3.68
CA ILE A 117 8.76 -5.50 4.87
C ILE A 117 9.54 -6.33 5.88
N ASN A 118 9.23 -7.61 6.06
CA ASN A 118 9.87 -8.44 7.09
C ASN A 118 11.17 -9.12 6.63
N GLU A 119 11.52 -9.07 5.34
CA GLU A 119 12.79 -9.60 4.81
C GLU A 119 13.95 -8.56 4.80
N SER A 120 13.80 -7.43 5.52
CA SER A 120 14.81 -6.34 5.58
C SER A 120 15.60 -6.28 6.87
#